data_AF-A0A6L8C902-F1
#
_entry.id   AF-A0A6L8C902-F1
#
_cell.length_a   1.000
_cell.length_b   1.000
_cell.length_c   1.000
_cell.angle_alpha   90.00
_cell.angle_beta   90.00
_cell.angle_gamma   90.00
#
_symmetry.space_group_name_H-M   'P 1'
#
loop_
_entity.id
_entity.type
_entity.pdbx_description
1 polymer ?
#
loop_
_entity_poly.entity_id
_entity_poly.type
_entity_poly.pdbx_seq_one_letter_code
_entity_poly.pdbx_strand_id
1 'polypeptide(L)'
;MRTLIEDLLPHAPKIGLYVTPEIPQKRLRGATRDYAKDAHSEDILALYDGTFLGNGKDGAVFLEDRLIFQNSDLESPQTVCYRDIVFIDSSRSKLRGAHIVMEVNRGRATFSVKLDLSRHPESTEYIEQLLRNVMLLPDPSNSKETDWAAVSRALDRLRSDGSLTEADYKKLMNVRS
;
A
#
# COMPACT_ATOMS: atom_id res chain seq x y z
N MET A 1 8.53 -6.55 -6.01
CA MET A 1 7.18 -6.14 -5.57
C MET A 1 6.37 -5.48 -6.67
N ARG A 2 6.86 -4.43 -7.33
CA ARG A 2 6.18 -3.78 -8.47
C ARG A 2 5.58 -4.76 -9.48
N THR A 3 6.40 -5.62 -10.08
CA THR A 3 5.97 -6.64 -11.05
C THR A 3 4.86 -7.53 -10.50
N LEU A 4 4.93 -7.92 -9.23
CA LEU A 4 3.90 -8.74 -8.59
C LEU A 4 2.56 -8.02 -8.50
N ILE A 5 2.56 -6.72 -8.17
CA ILE A 5 1.34 -5.91 -8.16
C ILE A 5 0.77 -5.76 -9.56
N GLU A 6 1.62 -5.42 -10.54
CA GLU A 6 1.22 -5.21 -11.94
C GLU A 6 0.70 -6.50 -12.59
N ASP A 7 1.23 -7.67 -12.21
CA ASP A 7 0.82 -8.98 -12.73
C ASP A 7 -0.46 -9.52 -12.08
N LEU A 8 -0.65 -9.29 -10.78
CA LEU A 8 -1.76 -9.90 -10.01
C LEU A 8 -2.99 -9.00 -9.88
N LEU A 9 -2.83 -7.68 -9.93
CA LEU A 9 -3.96 -6.77 -9.93
C LEU A 9 -4.31 -6.38 -11.37
N PRO A 10 -5.54 -6.63 -11.84
CA PRO A 10 -5.96 -6.16 -13.15
C PRO A 10 -6.29 -4.66 -13.09
N HIS A 11 -6.02 -3.94 -14.19
CA HIS A 11 -6.70 -2.67 -14.43
C HIS A 11 -8.17 -2.97 -14.79
N ALA A 12 -9.06 -2.88 -13.81
CA ALA A 12 -10.46 -3.26 -13.94
C ALA A 12 -11.39 -2.24 -13.25
N PRO A 13 -11.67 -1.08 -13.89
CA PRO A 13 -12.47 0.00 -13.31
C PRO A 13 -13.87 -0.43 -12.83
N LYS A 14 -14.45 -1.46 -13.44
CA LYS A 14 -15.77 -2.02 -13.08
C LYS A 14 -15.81 -2.61 -11.67
N ILE A 15 -14.66 -3.09 -11.17
CA ILE A 15 -14.51 -3.67 -9.83
C ILE A 15 -13.64 -2.78 -8.94
N GLY A 16 -13.51 -1.50 -9.28
CA GLY A 16 -12.80 -0.51 -8.48
C GLY A 16 -11.28 -0.64 -8.48
N LEU A 17 -10.68 -1.52 -9.29
CA LEU A 17 -9.23 -1.70 -9.37
C LEU A 17 -8.63 -0.88 -10.51
N TYR A 18 -7.57 -0.15 -10.19
CA TYR A 18 -6.79 0.67 -11.11
C TYR A 18 -5.32 0.41 -10.88
N VAL A 19 -4.56 0.18 -11.94
CA VAL A 19 -3.11 -0.05 -11.88
C VAL A 19 -2.39 1.01 -12.70
N THR A 20 -1.18 1.39 -12.28
CA THR A 20 -0.30 2.31 -13.01
C THR A 20 0.01 1.79 -14.42
N PRO A 21 0.11 2.65 -15.45
CA PRO A 21 -0.03 4.11 -15.45
C PRO A 21 -1.47 4.62 -15.55
N GLU A 22 -2.46 3.73 -15.53
CA GLU A 22 -3.84 4.02 -15.91
C GLU A 22 -4.72 4.52 -14.73
N ILE A 23 -4.11 4.84 -13.58
CA ILE A 23 -4.84 5.32 -12.40
C ILE A 23 -5.40 6.74 -12.66
N PRO A 24 -6.73 6.96 -12.57
CA PRO A 24 -7.30 8.28 -12.79
C PRO A 24 -6.80 9.29 -11.75
N GLN A 25 -6.24 10.42 -12.19
CA GLN A 25 -5.70 11.45 -11.29
C GLN A 25 -6.70 11.93 -10.23
N LYS A 26 -8.00 11.98 -10.56
CA LYS A 26 -9.03 12.39 -9.61
C LYS A 26 -9.10 11.45 -8.40
N ARG A 27 -9.03 10.13 -8.62
CA ARG A 27 -9.08 9.11 -7.55
C ARG A 27 -7.79 9.11 -6.75
N LEU A 28 -6.66 9.23 -7.44
CA LEU A 28 -5.34 9.34 -6.80
C LEU A 28 -5.24 10.55 -5.87
N ARG A 29 -5.72 11.72 -6.30
CA ARG A 29 -5.82 12.93 -5.46
C ARG A 29 -6.82 12.77 -4.32
N GLY A 30 -7.89 12.01 -4.52
CA GLY A 30 -8.82 11.63 -3.46
C GLY A 30 -8.06 10.90 -2.36
N ALA A 31 -7.40 9.80 -2.72
CA ALA A 31 -6.68 8.94 -1.79
C ALA A 31 -5.56 9.67 -1.06
N THR A 32 -4.67 10.38 -1.77
CA THR A 32 -3.52 11.05 -1.14
C THR A 32 -3.93 12.24 -0.28
N ARG A 33 -5.07 12.88 -0.53
CA ARG A 33 -5.59 13.94 0.34
C ARG A 33 -6.28 13.40 1.59
N ASP A 34 -6.95 12.24 1.48
CA ASP A 34 -7.81 11.71 2.55
C ASP A 34 -7.02 10.81 3.50
N TYR A 35 -6.51 9.68 2.99
CA TYR A 35 -5.92 8.63 3.83
C TYR A 35 -4.46 8.30 3.54
N ALA A 36 -3.98 8.53 2.32
CA ALA A 36 -2.63 8.21 1.89
C ALA A 36 -1.71 9.45 1.86
N LYS A 37 -1.79 10.28 2.91
CA LYS A 37 -1.08 11.58 3.00
C LYS A 37 0.44 11.45 2.95
N ASP A 38 0.96 10.34 3.46
CA ASP A 38 2.39 10.03 3.49
C ASP A 38 2.86 9.24 2.24
N ALA A 39 2.01 9.11 1.22
CA ALA A 39 2.35 8.48 -0.05
C ALA A 39 2.42 9.52 -1.18
N HIS A 40 3.52 9.49 -1.93
CA HIS A 40 3.61 10.24 -3.17
C HIS A 40 2.79 9.54 -4.26
N SER A 41 2.09 10.32 -5.08
CA SER A 41 1.22 9.80 -6.13
C SER A 41 1.95 8.91 -7.15
N GLU A 42 3.24 9.16 -7.37
CA GLU A 42 4.09 8.40 -8.29
C GLU A 42 4.56 7.05 -7.74
N ASP A 43 4.57 6.89 -6.42
CA ASP A 43 4.94 5.64 -5.75
C ASP A 43 3.73 4.68 -5.63
N ILE A 44 2.52 5.14 -5.95
CA ILE A 44 1.30 4.34 -5.94
C ILE A 44 1.24 3.49 -7.20
N LEU A 45 1.29 2.17 -7.01
CA LEU A 45 1.30 1.17 -8.07
C LEU A 45 -0.11 0.74 -8.47
N ALA A 46 -1.01 0.66 -7.49
CA ALA A 46 -2.40 0.33 -7.70
C ALA A 46 -3.30 1.04 -6.68
N LEU A 47 -4.57 1.18 -7.05
CA LEU A 47 -5.62 1.77 -6.24
C LEU A 47 -6.87 0.90 -6.32
N TYR A 48 -7.40 0.54 -5.17
CA TYR A 48 -8.76 0.04 -5.00
C TYR A 48 -9.64 1.20 -4.52
N ASP A 49 -10.66 1.57 -5.30
CA ASP A 49 -11.63 2.59 -4.93
C ASP A 49 -12.88 1.95 -4.33
N GLY A 50 -13.05 2.11 -3.02
CA GLY A 50 -14.21 1.60 -2.27
C GLY A 50 -15.40 2.58 -2.24
N THR A 51 -15.28 3.75 -2.84
CA THR A 51 -16.28 4.82 -2.69
C THR A 51 -17.53 4.59 -3.54
N PHE A 52 -18.67 5.07 -3.04
CA PHE A 52 -19.91 5.04 -3.82
C PHE A 52 -19.85 5.91 -5.08
N LEU A 53 -19.24 7.10 -4.97
CA LEU A 53 -19.15 8.12 -6.04
C LEU A 53 -17.90 7.99 -6.93
N GLY A 54 -17.02 7.01 -6.66
CA GLY A 54 -15.78 6.81 -7.42
C GLY A 54 -14.80 7.97 -7.32
N ASN A 55 -14.66 8.55 -6.12
CA ASN A 55 -13.80 9.71 -5.85
C ASN A 55 -12.47 9.34 -5.18
N GLY A 56 -12.25 8.06 -4.85
CA GLY A 56 -11.01 7.53 -4.27
C GLY A 56 -10.72 7.93 -2.83
N LYS A 57 -11.69 8.49 -2.10
CA LYS A 57 -11.52 8.90 -0.68
C LYS A 57 -11.60 7.73 0.31
N ASP A 58 -12.23 6.63 -0.09
CA ASP A 58 -12.24 5.35 0.63
C ASP A 58 -11.64 4.24 -0.25
N GLY A 59 -11.05 3.22 0.36
CA GLY A 59 -10.46 2.07 -0.31
C GLY A 59 -9.01 1.87 0.10
N ALA A 60 -8.15 1.46 -0.83
CA ALA A 60 -6.75 1.14 -0.57
C ALA A 60 -5.83 1.62 -1.69
N VAL A 61 -4.63 2.05 -1.32
CA VAL A 61 -3.51 2.24 -2.26
C VAL A 61 -2.43 1.21 -1.96
N PHE A 62 -1.80 0.70 -3.02
CA PHE A 62 -0.74 -0.30 -2.96
C PHE A 62 0.57 0.34 -3.42
N LEU A 63 1.58 0.32 -2.55
CA LEU A 63 2.94 0.76 -2.83
C LEU A 63 3.87 -0.45 -2.94
N GLU A 64 5.18 -0.21 -3.12
CA GLU A 64 6.20 -1.28 -3.20
C GLU A 64 6.45 -2.00 -1.86
N ASP A 65 6.14 -1.40 -0.72
CA ASP A 65 6.51 -1.91 0.61
C ASP A 65 5.31 -2.11 1.55
N ARG A 66 4.21 -1.42 1.27
CA ARG A 66 3.02 -1.39 2.12
C ARG A 66 1.75 -1.14 1.33
N LEU A 67 0.62 -1.44 1.95
CA LEU A 67 -0.66 -0.84 1.58
C LEU A 67 -1.08 0.19 2.62
N ILE A 68 -1.82 1.20 2.17
CA ILE A 68 -2.49 2.19 3.03
C ILE A 68 -3.96 2.15 2.65
N PHE A 69 -4.86 2.08 3.63
CA PHE A 69 -6.29 1.98 3.37
C PHE A 69 -7.13 2.70 4.40
N GLN A 70 -8.36 3.01 4.03
CA GLN A 70 -9.41 3.54 4.89
C GLN A 70 -10.75 3.00 4.40
N ASN A 71 -11.56 2.44 5.30
CA ASN A 71 -12.86 1.87 4.91
C ASN A 71 -13.96 2.93 4.82
N SER A 72 -13.84 4.01 5.59
CA SER A 72 -14.71 5.17 5.52
C SER A 72 -14.00 6.43 6.02
N ASP A 73 -14.39 7.60 5.52
CA ASP A 73 -13.99 8.94 5.99
C ASP A 73 -14.10 9.14 7.54
N LEU A 74 -14.77 8.24 8.29
CA LEU A 74 -14.90 8.28 9.76
C LEU A 74 -13.83 7.47 10.51
N GLU A 75 -13.11 6.59 9.82
CA GLU A 75 -12.07 5.76 10.40
C GLU A 75 -10.68 6.35 10.18
N SER A 76 -9.77 6.11 11.11
CA SER A 76 -8.37 6.49 10.91
C SER A 76 -7.71 5.58 9.85
N PRO A 77 -6.96 6.16 8.90
CA PRO A 77 -6.20 5.39 7.91
C PRO A 77 -5.31 4.33 8.56
N GLN A 78 -5.24 3.16 7.93
CA GLN A 78 -4.40 2.05 8.33
C GLN A 78 -3.26 1.87 7.35
N THR A 79 -2.05 1.81 7.87
CA THR A 79 -0.85 1.44 7.10
C THR A 79 -0.41 0.03 7.50
N VAL A 80 -0.24 -0.83 6.51
CA VAL A 80 0.19 -2.22 6.68
C VAL A 80 1.41 -2.48 5.81
N CYS A 81 2.57 -2.62 6.43
CA CYS A 81 3.75 -3.10 5.70
C CYS A 81 3.53 -4.56 5.35
N TYR A 82 3.87 -4.92 4.12
CA TYR A 82 3.68 -6.28 3.62
C TYR A 82 4.39 -7.34 4.46
N ARG A 83 5.62 -7.03 4.90
CA ARG A 83 6.43 -7.90 5.77
C ARG A 83 5.79 -8.19 7.13
N ASP A 84 4.89 -7.32 7.58
CA ASP A 84 4.28 -7.43 8.90
C ASP A 84 3.05 -8.35 8.86
N ILE A 85 2.55 -8.72 7.68
CA ILE A 85 1.37 -9.59 7.51
C ILE A 85 1.74 -11.03 7.82
N VAL A 86 1.07 -11.62 8.82
CA VAL A 86 1.30 -13.02 9.24
C VAL A 86 0.14 -13.95 8.93
N PHE A 87 -1.06 -13.41 8.71
CA PHE A 87 -2.22 -14.19 8.35
C PHE A 87 -3.20 -13.37 7.52
N ILE A 88 -3.89 -14.05 6.61
CA ILE A 88 -4.92 -13.48 5.73
C ILE A 88 -6.14 -14.40 5.73
N ASP A 89 -7.29 -13.83 6.05
CA ASP A 89 -8.60 -14.43 5.83
C ASP A 89 -9.46 -13.51 4.97
N SER A 90 -10.32 -14.08 4.14
CA SER A 90 -11.22 -13.33 3.27
C SER A 90 -12.65 -13.85 3.37
N SER A 91 -13.61 -12.95 3.21
CA SER A 91 -15.02 -13.32 3.16
C SER A 91 -15.70 -12.61 2.01
N ARG A 92 -16.59 -13.33 1.31
CA ARG A 92 -17.53 -12.79 0.31
C ARG A 92 -18.97 -13.13 0.67
N SER A 93 -19.34 -12.96 1.94
CA SER A 93 -20.66 -13.33 2.45
C SER A 93 -21.70 -12.23 2.20
N LYS A 94 -22.91 -12.63 1.80
CA LYS A 94 -24.07 -11.72 1.69
C LYS A 94 -24.43 -11.04 3.02
N LEU A 95 -24.08 -11.65 4.16
CA LEU A 95 -24.42 -11.13 5.49
C LEU A 95 -23.31 -10.26 6.10
N ARG A 96 -22.04 -10.56 5.82
CA ARG A 96 -20.88 -9.88 6.43
C ARG A 96 -20.18 -8.88 5.52
N GLY A 97 -20.62 -8.77 4.28
CA GLY A 97 -19.95 -7.99 3.25
C GLY A 97 -18.67 -8.66 2.77
N ALA A 98 -18.13 -8.16 1.67
CA ALA A 98 -16.85 -8.62 1.16
C ALA A 98 -15.72 -7.90 1.91
N HIS A 99 -14.74 -8.63 2.42
CA HIS A 99 -13.63 -8.05 3.16
C HIS A 99 -12.44 -8.99 3.24
N ILE A 100 -11.28 -8.41 3.56
CA ILE A 100 -10.06 -9.13 3.91
C ILE A 100 -9.67 -8.74 5.34
N VAL A 101 -9.41 -9.74 6.17
CA VAL A 101 -8.81 -9.57 7.49
C VAL A 101 -7.33 -9.93 7.38
N MET A 102 -6.48 -9.02 7.83
CA MET A 102 -5.04 -9.24 7.95
C MET A 102 -4.68 -9.26 9.44
N GLU A 103 -3.95 -10.27 9.87
CA GLU A 103 -3.22 -10.21 11.13
C GLU A 103 -1.83 -9.67 10.87
N VAL A 104 -1.45 -8.62 11.59
CA VAL A 104 -0.20 -7.89 11.39
C VAL A 104 0.61 -7.81 12.68
N ASN A 105 1.90 -8.12 12.58
CA ASN A 105 2.83 -7.93 13.69
C ASN A 105 3.21 -6.46 13.80
N ARG A 106 2.93 -5.84 14.94
CA ARG A 106 3.40 -4.47 15.27
C ARG A 106 4.15 -4.52 16.59
N GLY A 107 5.48 -4.52 16.49
CA GLY A 107 6.35 -4.67 17.65
C GLY A 107 6.25 -6.06 18.27
N ARG A 108 5.71 -6.15 19.49
CA ARG A 108 5.57 -7.42 20.23
C ARG A 108 4.14 -7.97 20.25
N ALA A 109 3.24 -7.40 19.47
CA ALA A 109 1.83 -7.79 19.43
C ALA A 109 1.34 -7.97 18.00
N THR A 110 0.37 -8.87 17.84
CA THR A 110 -0.35 -9.12 16.59
C THR A 110 -1.70 -8.41 16.65
N PHE A 111 -2.03 -7.65 15.61
CA PHE A 111 -3.27 -6.89 15.51
C PHE A 111 -4.07 -7.35 14.31
N SER A 112 -5.39 -7.36 14.43
CA SER A 112 -6.30 -7.61 13.32
C SER A 112 -6.71 -6.29 12.68
N VAL A 113 -6.53 -6.16 11.37
CA VAL A 113 -7.00 -5.04 10.57
C VAL A 113 -7.87 -5.55 9.42
N LYS A 114 -8.99 -4.87 9.16
CA LYS A 114 -9.99 -5.29 8.17
C LYS A 114 -10.06 -4.28 7.03
N LEU A 115 -9.86 -4.75 5.81
CA LEU A 115 -10.10 -4.00 4.57
C LEU A 115 -11.50 -4.35 4.04
N ASP A 116 -12.37 -3.35 3.93
CA ASP A 116 -13.72 -3.50 3.37
C ASP A 116 -13.69 -3.45 1.84
N LEU A 117 -14.26 -4.49 1.23
CA LEU A 117 -14.36 -4.67 -0.22
C LEU A 117 -15.82 -4.79 -0.68
N SER A 118 -16.79 -4.47 0.18
CA SER A 118 -18.22 -4.66 -0.06
C SER A 118 -18.74 -3.88 -1.25
N ARG A 119 -18.05 -2.79 -1.64
CA ARG A 119 -18.40 -2.00 -2.82
C ARG A 119 -18.17 -2.76 -4.13
N HIS A 120 -17.14 -3.59 -4.18
CA HIS A 120 -16.76 -4.40 -5.32
C HIS A 120 -16.28 -5.78 -4.85
N PRO A 121 -17.19 -6.68 -4.43
CA PRO A 121 -16.83 -7.98 -3.87
C PRO A 121 -15.91 -8.83 -4.76
N GLU A 122 -15.96 -8.64 -6.08
CA GLU A 122 -15.12 -9.30 -7.07
C GLU A 122 -13.63 -8.93 -6.94
N SER A 123 -13.29 -7.75 -6.39
CA SER A 123 -11.89 -7.35 -6.16
C SER A 123 -11.19 -8.18 -5.07
N THR A 124 -11.97 -8.80 -4.18
CA THR A 124 -11.47 -9.62 -3.06
C THR A 124 -10.48 -10.68 -3.51
N GLU A 125 -10.77 -11.37 -4.61
CA GLU A 125 -9.95 -12.48 -5.09
C GLU A 125 -8.57 -12.02 -5.55
N TYR A 126 -8.51 -10.91 -6.28
CA TYR A 126 -7.26 -10.33 -6.77
C TYR A 126 -6.42 -9.76 -5.62
N ILE A 127 -7.05 -9.01 -4.71
CA ILE A 127 -6.34 -8.41 -3.57
C ILE A 127 -5.87 -9.51 -2.61
N GLU A 128 -6.70 -10.53 -2.33
CA GLU A 128 -6.30 -11.67 -1.52
C GLU A 128 -5.13 -12.42 -2.16
N GLN A 129 -5.21 -12.72 -3.46
CA GLN A 129 -4.13 -13.40 -4.17
C GLN A 129 -2.83 -12.59 -4.11
N LEU A 130 -2.88 -11.28 -4.33
CA LEU A 130 -1.72 -10.40 -4.16
C LEU A 130 -1.14 -10.54 -2.74
N LEU A 131 -1.95 -10.31 -1.71
CA LEU A 131 -1.48 -10.31 -0.32
C LEU A 131 -0.92 -11.69 0.10
N ARG A 132 -1.54 -12.79 -0.35
CA ARG A 132 -1.03 -14.15 -0.11
C ARG A 132 0.32 -14.38 -0.77
N ASN A 133 0.52 -13.93 -2.02
CA ASN A 133 1.81 -14.06 -2.70
C ASN A 133 2.88 -13.20 -2.04
N VAL A 134 2.50 -12.03 -1.55
CA VAL A 134 3.39 -11.12 -0.83
C VAL A 134 3.93 -11.74 0.47
N MET A 135 3.10 -12.47 1.22
CA MET A 135 3.54 -13.20 2.41
C MET A 135 4.58 -14.30 2.11
N LEU A 136 4.65 -14.78 0.88
CA LEU A 136 5.62 -15.80 0.45
C LEU A 136 6.95 -15.20 -0.02
N LEU A 137 7.02 -13.88 -0.17
CA LEU A 137 8.27 -13.21 -0.57
C LEU A 137 9.28 -13.29 0.59
N PRO A 138 10.57 -13.53 0.27
CA PRO A 138 11.61 -13.50 1.28
C PRO A 138 11.72 -12.10 1.89
N ASP A 139 11.93 -12.04 3.21
CA ASP A 139 12.12 -10.77 3.91
C ASP A 139 13.38 -10.06 3.38
N PRO A 140 13.26 -8.88 2.74
CA PRO A 140 14.40 -8.18 2.17
C PRO A 140 15.40 -7.69 3.23
N SER A 141 15.00 -7.59 4.51
CA SER A 141 15.92 -7.22 5.60
C SER A 141 16.94 -8.32 5.94
N ASN A 142 16.71 -9.56 5.47
CA ASN A 142 17.74 -10.60 5.48
C ASN A 142 18.79 -10.41 4.36
N SER A 143 18.56 -9.49 3.42
CA SER A 143 19.54 -9.04 2.42
C SER A 143 20.09 -7.67 2.82
N LYS A 144 21.29 -7.64 3.42
CA LYS A 144 21.95 -6.39 3.87
C LYS A 144 22.15 -5.32 2.77
N GLU A 145 21.96 -5.69 1.50
CA GLU A 145 22.29 -4.89 0.32
C GLU A 145 21.11 -4.05 -0.20
N THR A 146 19.86 -4.54 -0.04
CA THR A 146 18.65 -3.88 -0.56
C THR A 146 18.24 -2.66 0.27
N ASP A 147 18.45 -2.71 1.58
CA ASP A 147 18.12 -1.60 2.50
C ASP A 147 18.90 -0.32 2.18
N TRP A 148 20.14 -0.43 1.71
CA TRP A 148 20.94 0.74 1.36
C TRP A 148 20.45 1.43 0.10
N ALA A 149 20.07 0.67 -0.92
CA ALA A 149 19.53 1.24 -2.16
C ALA A 149 18.19 1.95 -1.91
N ALA A 150 17.38 1.49 -0.96
CA ALA A 150 16.15 2.16 -0.55
C ALA A 150 16.44 3.44 0.26
N VAL A 151 17.37 3.39 1.21
CA VAL A 151 17.79 4.56 2.00
C VAL A 151 18.41 5.65 1.11
N SER A 152 19.28 5.27 0.18
CA SER A 152 19.89 6.22 -0.77
C SER A 152 18.82 6.92 -1.62
N ARG A 153 17.85 6.18 -2.15
CA ARG A 153 16.74 6.76 -2.92
C ARG A 153 15.90 7.73 -2.10
N ALA A 154 15.63 7.42 -0.83
CA ALA A 154 14.90 8.33 0.06
C ALA A 154 15.70 9.61 0.35
N LEU A 155 17.00 9.49 0.61
CA LEU A 155 17.89 10.64 0.84
C LEU A 155 18.04 11.52 -0.41
N ASP A 156 18.13 10.91 -1.60
CA ASP A 156 18.19 11.65 -2.87
C ASP A 156 16.89 12.43 -3.14
N ARG A 157 15.73 11.86 -2.78
CA ARG A 157 14.44 12.55 -2.87
C ARG A 157 14.38 13.77 -1.95
N LEU A 158 14.75 13.61 -0.68
CA LEU A 158 14.81 14.72 0.30
C LEU A 158 15.81 15.81 -0.09
N ARG A 159 16.86 15.46 -0.83
CA ARG A 159 17.77 16.47 -1.40
C ARG A 159 17.12 17.20 -2.57
N SER A 160 16.41 16.48 -3.44
CA SER A 160 15.76 17.05 -4.63
C SER A 160 14.61 18.01 -4.30
N ASP A 161 13.90 17.78 -3.19
CA ASP A 161 12.81 18.64 -2.73
C ASP A 161 13.27 19.81 -1.83
N GLY A 162 14.57 19.90 -1.53
CA GLY A 162 15.17 20.96 -0.73
C GLY A 162 15.01 20.79 0.79
N SER A 163 14.42 19.69 1.26
CA SER A 163 14.23 19.39 2.68
C SER A 163 15.52 18.90 3.36
N LEU A 164 16.53 18.50 2.58
CA LEU A 164 17.82 18.03 3.07
C LEU A 164 18.98 18.81 2.45
N THR A 165 19.86 19.35 3.30
CA THR A 165 21.05 20.07 2.83
C THR A 165 22.12 19.09 2.33
N GLU A 166 22.94 19.53 1.38
CA GLU A 166 24.07 18.72 0.85
C GLU A 166 25.06 18.31 1.96
N ALA A 167 25.22 19.15 2.99
CA ALA A 167 26.07 18.85 4.15
C ALA A 167 25.48 17.71 5.01
N ASP A 168 24.17 17.70 5.22
CA ASP A 168 23.50 16.67 6.02
C ASP A 168 23.34 15.37 5.24
N TYR A 169 23.09 15.45 3.93
CA TYR A 169 23.15 14.29 3.03
C TYR A 169 24.49 13.57 3.14
N LYS A 170 25.61 14.30 3.02
CA LYS A 170 26.96 13.71 3.13
C LYS A 170 27.23 13.08 4.49
N LYS A 171 26.75 13.69 5.58
CA LYS A 171 26.87 13.11 6.93
C LYS A 171 26.10 11.81 7.03
N LEU A 172 24.83 11.79 6.58
CA LEU A 172 23.95 10.62 6.62
C LEU A 172 24.47 9.47 5.73
N MET A 173 25.12 9.81 4.61
CA MET A 173 25.79 8.83 3.75
C MET A 173 27.07 8.25 4.36
N ASN A 174 27.74 8.98 5.28
CA ASN A 174 29.02 8.61 5.87
C ASN A 174 28.93 7.92 7.25
N VAL A 175 27.74 7.73 7.85
CA VAL A 175 27.59 7.12 9.20
C VAL A 175 28.02 5.63 9.27
N ARG A 176 28.62 5.07 8.22
CA ARG A 176 29.02 3.66 8.14
C ARG A 176 30.41 3.37 7.55
N SER A 177 31.35 4.32 7.55
CA SER A 177 32.77 3.97 7.36
C SER A 177 33.35 3.34 8.63
#